data_AF-A0A2V6NRI2-F1
#
_entry.id   AF-A0A2V6NRI2-F1
#
_cell.length_a   1.000
_cell.length_b   1.000
_cell.length_c   1.000
_cell.angle_alpha   90.00
_cell.angle_beta   90.00
_cell.angle_gamma   90.00
#
_symmetry.space_group_name_H-M   'P 1'
#
loop_
_entity.id
_entity.type
_entity.pdbx_description
1 polymer ?
#
loop_
_entity_poly.entity_id
_entity_poly.type
_entity_poly.pdbx_seq_one_letter_code
_entity_poly.pdbx_strand_id
1 'polypeptide(L)'
;MHDETLDSLERTSAHHLPAAHGGELVDLYVGPERRAEIKTESREMPSWDLTPRQLCDLELLLNGAFSPLRGFMRKADYERVCTEMRLTSGVLWPIPITLDVTEDFAKSLTPGQSKIALRDA
;
A
#
# COMPACT_ATOMS: atom_id res chain seq x y z
N MET A 1 51.72 8.43 -1.78
CA MET A 1 50.88 9.43 -1.09
C MET A 1 49.47 9.25 -1.66
N HIS A 2 48.90 8.07 -1.39
CA HIS A 2 47.70 7.89 -0.56
C HIS A 2 46.49 8.64 -1.14
N ASP A 3 46.01 8.11 -2.26
CA ASP A 3 44.69 8.39 -2.85
C ASP A 3 43.64 7.36 -2.35
N GLU A 4 43.93 6.65 -1.25
CA GLU A 4 43.04 5.63 -0.67
C GLU A 4 41.90 6.21 0.18
N THR A 5 41.86 7.53 0.39
CA THR A 5 40.86 8.15 1.26
C THR A 5 39.51 8.32 0.56
N LEU A 6 39.48 8.45 -0.77
CA LEU A 6 38.27 8.73 -1.56
C LEU A 6 37.41 7.47 -1.85
N ASP A 7 37.99 6.27 -1.91
CA ASP A 7 37.23 5.02 -2.14
C ASP A 7 36.47 4.53 -0.89
N SER A 8 36.84 5.03 0.29
CA SER A 8 36.25 4.61 1.58
C SER A 8 34.89 5.26 1.89
N LEU A 9 34.62 6.43 1.32
CA LEU A 9 33.44 7.24 1.64
C LEU A 9 32.24 6.96 0.73
N GLU A 10 32.45 6.47 -0.51
CA GLU A 10 31.34 6.13 -1.41
C GLU A 10 30.82 4.68 -1.24
N ARG A 11 31.58 3.81 -0.57
CA ARG A 11 31.19 2.40 -0.34
C ARG A 11 30.32 2.15 0.89
N THR A 12 29.90 3.17 1.63
CA THR A 12 29.38 3.01 3.01
C THR A 12 27.97 3.58 3.27
N SER A 13 27.10 3.78 2.28
CA SER A 13 25.77 4.37 2.55
C SER A 13 24.54 3.54 2.19
N ALA A 14 24.62 2.62 1.21
CA ALA A 14 23.44 1.89 0.73
C ALA A 14 23.46 0.36 0.97
N HIS A 15 24.65 -0.25 1.02
CA HIS A 15 24.78 -1.71 1.10
C HIS A 15 24.50 -2.33 2.49
N HIS A 16 24.32 -1.50 3.53
CA HIS A 16 24.08 -1.98 4.89
C HIS A 16 22.60 -1.90 5.32
N LEU A 17 21.73 -1.31 4.49
CA LEU A 17 20.32 -1.17 4.82
C LEU A 17 19.58 -2.47 4.45
N PRO A 18 18.71 -2.99 5.34
CA PRO A 18 17.91 -4.14 4.99
C PRO A 18 17.01 -3.80 3.80
N ALA A 19 16.85 -4.74 2.87
CA ALA A 19 15.87 -4.61 1.80
C ALA A 19 14.47 -4.48 2.39
N ALA A 20 13.59 -3.74 1.70
CA ALA A 20 12.18 -3.68 2.05
C ALA A 20 11.57 -5.09 2.05
N HIS A 21 10.55 -5.30 2.88
CA HIS A 21 9.86 -6.58 2.95
C HIS A 21 9.22 -6.92 1.59
N GLY A 22 9.47 -8.14 1.10
CA GLY A 22 9.10 -8.53 -0.27
C GLY A 22 10.03 -8.01 -1.38
N GLY A 23 11.13 -7.35 -1.04
CA GLY A 23 12.24 -7.01 -1.94
C GLY A 23 12.21 -5.59 -2.51
N GLU A 24 11.05 -4.93 -2.53
CA GLU A 24 10.86 -3.59 -3.10
C GLU A 24 9.99 -2.75 -2.16
N LEU A 25 10.37 -1.49 -1.95
CA LEU A 25 9.53 -0.53 -1.23
C LEU A 25 8.41 -0.06 -2.18
N VAL A 26 7.17 -0.30 -1.80
CA VAL A 26 6.00 0.10 -2.58
C VAL A 26 5.60 1.53 -2.24
N ASP A 27 5.74 2.45 -3.19
CA ASP A 27 5.19 3.81 -3.09
C ASP A 27 3.90 3.90 -3.92
N LEU A 28 2.77 4.21 -3.28
CA LEU A 28 1.47 4.36 -3.95
C LEU A 28 1.06 5.82 -4.13
N TYR A 29 1.91 6.78 -3.79
CA TYR A 29 1.66 8.18 -4.10
C TYR A 29 1.77 8.42 -5.61
N VAL A 30 0.76 9.09 -6.15
CA VAL A 30 0.78 9.53 -7.54
C VAL A 30 1.56 10.83 -7.70
N GLY A 31 2.23 10.95 -8.85
CA GLY A 31 2.90 12.17 -9.27
C GLY A 31 1.94 13.36 -9.43
N PRO A 32 2.48 14.60 -9.53
CA PRO A 32 1.69 15.82 -9.47
C PRO A 32 0.64 15.94 -10.58
N GLU A 33 0.95 15.53 -11.81
CA GLU A 33 0.01 15.54 -12.94
C GLU A 33 -1.18 14.62 -12.68
N ARG A 34 -0.89 13.34 -12.38
CA ARG A 34 -1.92 12.33 -12.11
C ARG A 34 -2.75 12.65 -10.85
N ARG A 35 -2.19 13.38 -9.89
CA ARG A 35 -2.91 13.85 -8.69
C ARG A 35 -4.09 14.77 -9.05
N ALA A 36 -3.88 15.72 -9.97
CA ALA A 36 -4.93 16.65 -10.37
C ALA A 36 -6.07 15.94 -11.12
N GLU A 37 -5.71 14.98 -11.98
CA GLU A 37 -6.65 14.13 -12.70
C GLU A 37 -7.49 13.29 -11.74
N ILE A 38 -6.84 12.51 -10.86
CA ILE A 38 -7.54 11.65 -9.89
C ILE A 38 -8.44 12.47 -8.97
N LYS A 39 -7.99 13.64 -8.51
CA LYS A 39 -8.80 14.54 -7.68
C LYS A 39 -10.07 15.04 -8.41
N THR A 40 -10.01 15.18 -9.73
CA THR A 40 -11.16 15.58 -10.54
C THR A 40 -12.07 14.39 -10.79
N GLU A 41 -11.51 13.25 -11.22
CA GLU A 41 -12.25 11.99 -11.44
C GLU A 41 -12.98 11.53 -10.17
N SER A 42 -12.37 11.67 -9.00
CA SER A 42 -12.89 11.18 -7.72
C SER A 42 -14.11 11.94 -7.20
N ARG A 43 -14.48 13.07 -7.80
CA ARG A 43 -15.67 13.84 -7.40
C ARG A 43 -16.97 13.12 -7.73
N GLU A 44 -16.98 12.38 -8.84
CA GLU A 44 -18.15 11.67 -9.35
C GLU A 44 -18.18 10.19 -8.92
N MET A 45 -17.18 9.75 -8.15
CA MET A 45 -17.11 8.36 -7.67
C MET A 45 -17.93 8.19 -6.39
N PRO A 46 -18.55 7.01 -6.17
CA PRO A 46 -18.97 6.60 -4.84
C PRO A 46 -17.82 6.80 -3.85
N SER A 47 -18.11 7.41 -2.71
CA SER A 47 -17.09 7.69 -1.71
C SER A 47 -17.32 6.96 -0.39
N TRP A 48 -16.21 6.67 0.27
CA TRP A 48 -16.18 6.10 1.60
C TRP A 48 -15.35 7.00 2.51
N ASP A 49 -15.97 7.51 3.56
CA ASP A 49 -15.30 8.31 4.57
C ASP A 49 -14.60 7.36 5.56
N LEU A 50 -13.30 7.50 5.67
CA LEU A 50 -12.45 6.58 6.42
C LEU A 50 -12.62 6.81 7.92
N THR A 51 -12.68 5.71 8.67
CA THR A 51 -12.47 5.79 10.12
C THR A 51 -11.00 6.13 10.42
N PRO A 52 -10.67 6.66 11.62
CA PRO A 52 -9.28 6.94 11.98
C PRO A 52 -8.35 5.72 11.85
N ARG A 53 -8.88 4.51 12.11
CA ARG A 53 -8.12 3.27 11.95
C ARG A 53 -7.83 2.97 10.48
N GLN A 54 -8.85 3.09 9.63
CA GLN A 54 -8.70 2.85 8.19
C GLN A 54 -7.78 3.88 7.52
N LEU A 55 -7.81 5.13 7.99
CA LEU A 55 -6.89 6.16 7.52
C LEU A 55 -5.43 5.79 7.85
N CYS A 56 -5.16 5.29 9.06
CA CYS A 56 -3.83 4.80 9.42
C CYS A 56 -3.38 3.63 8.52
N ASP A 57 -4.25 2.64 8.28
CA ASP A 57 -3.91 1.52 7.39
C ASP A 57 -3.70 2.00 5.94
N LEU A 58 -4.47 2.99 5.47
CA LEU A 58 -4.25 3.63 4.16
C LEU A 58 -2.90 4.35 4.09
N GLU A 59 -2.52 5.13 5.10
CA GLU A 59 -1.22 5.81 5.12
C GLU A 59 -0.05 4.82 5.08
N LEU A 60 -0.13 3.72 5.82
CA LEU A 60 0.89 2.65 5.83
C LEU A 60 0.96 1.90 4.49
N LEU A 61 -0.15 1.77 3.76
CA LEU A 61 -0.15 1.29 2.38
C LEU A 61 0.51 2.31 1.45
N LEU A 62 0.16 3.60 1.59
CA LEU A 62 0.61 4.65 0.68
C LEU A 62 2.12 4.88 0.73
N ASN A 63 2.70 4.89 1.93
CA ASN A 63 4.12 5.15 2.15
C ASN A 63 5.03 3.91 2.09
N GLY A 64 4.46 2.72 1.86
CA GLY A 64 5.20 1.48 1.72
C GLY A 64 5.57 0.79 3.02
N ALA A 65 5.11 1.26 4.19
CA ALA A 65 5.29 0.54 5.46
C ALA A 65 4.68 -0.87 5.42
N PHE A 66 3.66 -1.08 4.60
CA PHE A 66 3.06 -2.39 4.33
C PHE A 66 3.57 -3.11 3.08
N SER A 67 4.74 -2.74 2.54
CA SER A 67 5.37 -3.51 1.46
C SER A 67 5.45 -5.00 1.84
N PRO A 68 5.05 -5.93 0.96
CA PRO A 68 4.84 -5.76 -0.49
C PRO A 68 3.39 -5.47 -0.92
N LEU A 69 2.48 -5.12 0.00
CA LEU A 69 1.09 -4.85 -0.36
C LEU A 69 0.99 -3.63 -1.29
N ARG A 70 0.14 -3.75 -2.31
CA ARG A 70 -0.14 -2.69 -3.30
C ARG A 70 -1.54 -2.10 -3.16
N GLY A 71 -2.14 -2.30 -1.98
CA GLY A 71 -3.51 -1.94 -1.63
C GLY A 71 -4.07 -2.89 -0.57
N PHE A 72 -5.32 -2.68 -0.17
CA PHE A 72 -6.03 -3.60 0.70
C PHE A 72 -6.10 -5.00 0.10
N MET A 73 -6.06 -6.02 0.96
CA MET A 73 -6.01 -7.42 0.52
C MET A 73 -7.26 -7.81 -0.27
N ARG A 74 -7.03 -8.54 -1.36
CA ARG A 74 -8.09 -9.28 -2.05
C ARG A 74 -8.39 -10.57 -1.30
N LYS A 75 -9.54 -11.17 -1.59
CA LYS A 75 -10.03 -12.40 -0.95
C LYS A 75 -8.96 -13.51 -0.87
N ALA A 76 -8.24 -13.77 -1.96
CA ALA A 76 -7.24 -14.83 -1.98
C ALA A 76 -6.06 -14.59 -1.01
N ASP A 77 -5.56 -13.35 -0.92
CA ASP A 77 -4.51 -13.01 0.06
C ASP A 77 -5.06 -13.04 1.48
N TYR A 78 -6.28 -12.53 1.69
CA TYR A 78 -6.94 -12.59 2.99
C TYR A 78 -7.09 -14.02 3.51
N GLU A 79 -7.66 -14.92 2.71
CA GLU A 79 -7.90 -16.31 3.09
C GLU A 79 -6.60 -17.04 3.40
N ARG A 80 -5.55 -16.79 2.59
CA ARG A 80 -4.24 -17.41 2.81
C ARG A 80 -3.51 -16.84 4.02
N VAL A 81 -3.62 -15.55 4.30
CA VAL A 81 -3.07 -14.96 5.53
C VAL A 81 -3.74 -15.57 6.76
N CYS A 82 -5.08 -15.70 6.75
CA CYS A 82 -5.83 -16.27 7.87
C CYS A 82 -5.48 -17.75 8.13
N THR A 83 -5.12 -18.51 7.10
CA THR A 83 -4.90 -19.97 7.21
C THR A 83 -3.43 -20.36 7.28
N GLU A 84 -2.56 -19.67 6.56
CA GLU A 84 -1.14 -20.00 6.38
C GLU A 84 -0.18 -18.89 6.83
N MET A 85 -0.69 -17.73 7.26
CA MET A 85 0.12 -16.54 7.56
C MET A 85 1.02 -16.10 6.38
N ARG A 86 0.53 -16.25 5.15
CA ARG A 86 1.27 -15.91 3.93
C ARG A 86 0.36 -15.23 2.91
N LEU A 87 0.94 -14.29 2.17
CA LEU A 87 0.34 -13.78 0.94
C LEU A 87 0.31 -14.87 -0.13
N THR A 88 -0.52 -14.73 -1.17
CA THR A 88 -0.54 -15.66 -2.32
C THR A 88 0.80 -15.78 -3.04
N SER A 89 1.67 -14.77 -2.94
CA SER A 89 3.06 -14.81 -3.40
C SER A 89 3.97 -15.74 -2.58
N GLY A 90 3.55 -16.18 -1.39
CA GLY A 90 4.33 -17.00 -0.46
C GLY A 90 5.06 -16.19 0.62
N VAL A 91 5.12 -14.86 0.50
CA VAL A 91 5.72 -13.97 1.49
C VAL A 91 5.00 -14.10 2.83
N LEU A 92 5.76 -14.21 3.93
CA LEU A 92 5.20 -14.24 5.28
C LEU A 92 4.46 -12.94 5.58
N TRP A 93 3.22 -13.06 6.03
CA TRP A 93 2.38 -11.94 6.42
C TRP A 93 1.31 -12.40 7.42
N PRO A 94 1.37 -11.96 8.69
CA PRO A 94 0.59 -12.60 9.75
C PRO A 94 -0.80 -12.01 9.99
N ILE A 95 -1.07 -10.78 9.55
CA ILE A 95 -2.30 -10.04 9.92
C ILE A 95 -3.00 -9.51 8.66
N PRO A 96 -4.28 -9.81 8.43
CA PRO A 96 -5.00 -9.28 7.27
C PRO A 96 -5.11 -7.76 7.30
N ILE A 97 -4.91 -7.12 6.15
CA ILE A 97 -5.08 -5.67 5.95
C ILE A 97 -6.26 -5.46 4.99
N THR A 98 -7.41 -5.09 5.53
CA THR A 98 -8.69 -5.02 4.80
C THR A 98 -9.34 -3.66 4.95
N LEU A 99 -10.12 -3.24 3.95
CA LEU A 99 -11.03 -2.11 4.07
C LEU A 99 -12.43 -2.66 4.35
N ASP A 100 -12.84 -2.61 5.61
CA ASP A 100 -14.19 -2.96 6.02
C ASP A 100 -15.16 -1.80 5.72
N VAL A 101 -16.33 -2.13 5.18
CA VAL A 101 -17.36 -1.15 4.84
C VAL A 101 -18.72 -1.68 5.26
N THR A 102 -19.73 -0.83 5.30
CA THR A 102 -21.10 -1.30 5.58
C THR A 102 -21.58 -2.22 4.46
N GLU A 103 -22.47 -3.15 4.80
CA GLU A 103 -23.08 -4.05 3.82
C GLU A 103 -23.82 -3.29 2.71
N ASP A 104 -24.53 -2.22 3.09
CA ASP A 104 -25.27 -1.39 2.13
C ASP A 104 -24.34 -0.68 1.14
N PHE A 105 -23.21 -0.17 1.61
CA PHE A 105 -22.20 0.40 0.72
C PHE A 105 -21.61 -0.69 -0.18
N ALA A 106 -21.24 -1.85 0.36
CA ALA A 106 -20.71 -2.97 -0.42
C ALA A 106 -21.66 -3.43 -1.54
N LYS A 107 -22.97 -3.50 -1.26
CA LYS A 107 -24.01 -3.86 -2.24
C LYS A 107 -24.15 -2.86 -3.39
N SER A 108 -23.76 -1.60 -3.18
CA SER A 108 -23.78 -0.58 -4.23
C SER A 108 -22.63 -0.71 -5.24
N LEU A 109 -21.66 -1.59 -4.96
CA LEU A 109 -20.41 -1.71 -5.71
C LEU A 109 -20.39 -2.97 -6.58
N THR A 110 -19.76 -2.87 -7.74
CA THR A 110 -19.50 -4.00 -8.63
C THR A 110 -18.00 -4.30 -8.69
N PRO A 111 -17.55 -5.50 -8.25
CA PRO A 111 -16.14 -5.88 -8.28
C PRO A 111 -15.51 -5.73 -9.68
N GLY A 112 -14.34 -5.11 -9.74
CA GLY A 112 -13.60 -4.87 -10.98
C GLY A 112 -14.13 -3.74 -11.86
N GLN A 113 -15.27 -3.12 -11.51
CA GLN A 113 -15.86 -2.01 -12.27
C GLN A 113 -15.94 -0.73 -11.45
N SER A 114 -16.47 -0.82 -10.23
CA SER A 114 -16.60 0.34 -9.35
C SER A 114 -15.23 0.82 -8.89
N LYS A 115 -15.00 2.13 -9.03
CA LYS A 115 -13.92 2.86 -8.38
C LYS A 115 -14.50 3.65 -7.22
N ILE A 116 -13.79 3.67 -6.10
CA ILE A 116 -14.25 4.30 -4.85
C ILE A 116 -13.26 5.41 -4.50
N ALA A 117 -13.79 6.58 -4.15
CA ALA A 117 -12.99 7.64 -3.54
C ALA A 117 -12.92 7.42 -2.03
N LEU A 118 -11.71 7.20 -1.50
CA LEU A 118 -11.48 7.17 -0.06
C LEU A 118 -11.22 8.59 0.43
N ARG A 119 -11.93 9.03 1.47
CA ARG A 119 -11.86 10.40 1.98
C ARG A 119 -11.48 10.39 3.46
N ASP A 120 -10.67 11.36 3.86
CA ASP A 120 -10.59 11.77 5.25
C ASP A 120 -11.87 12.56 5.62
N ALA A 121 -12.28 12.45 6.89
CA ALA A 121 -13.43 13.17 7.43
C ALA A 121 -13.07 14.62 7.80
#